data_AF-B4H0Q4-F1
#
_entry.id   AF-B4H0Q4-F1
#
_cell.length_a   1.000
_cell.length_b   1.000
_cell.length_c   1.000
_cell.angle_alpha   90.00
_cell.angle_beta   90.00
_cell.angle_gamma   90.00
#
_symmetry.space_group_name_H-M   'P 1'
#
loop_
_entity.id
_entity.type
_entity.pdbx_description
1 polymer ?
#
loop_
_entity_poly.entity_id
_entity_poly.type
_entity_poly.pdbx_seq_one_letter_code
_entity_poly.pdbx_strand_id
1 'polypeptide(L)'
;MSAEKQSGDDVPKLPGPSIDDDEYCPICLMDTLDPVTVECGHSFCFECLSRVFSQPVFRWTGPRKCPLCRCVISMDATVKIPKP
;
A
#
# COMPACT_ATOMS: atom_id res chain seq x y z
N MET A 1 -19.76 -15.15 51.04
CA MET A 1 -18.36 -15.16 50.57
C MET A 1 -18.42 -14.82 49.09
N SER A 2 -18.34 -13.52 48.82
CA SER A 2 -17.24 -12.89 48.05
C SER A 2 -17.47 -13.12 46.54
N ALA A 3 -18.15 -12.20 45.87
CA ALA A 3 -17.65 -10.92 45.32
C ALA A 3 -17.05 -11.10 43.92
N GLU A 4 -17.44 -10.17 43.05
CA GLU A 4 -17.20 -10.13 41.61
C GLU A 4 -15.73 -10.21 41.20
N LYS A 5 -15.47 -10.64 39.95
CA LYS A 5 -14.77 -9.88 38.89
C LYS A 5 -14.08 -10.85 37.94
N GLN A 6 -14.59 -10.95 36.71
CA GLN A 6 -13.71 -11.11 35.55
C GLN A 6 -14.12 -10.03 34.56
N SER A 7 -13.32 -8.98 34.51
CA SER A 7 -13.23 -8.11 33.36
C SER A 7 -12.72 -8.96 32.19
N GLY A 8 -13.55 -9.10 31.17
CA GLY A 8 -13.06 -9.32 29.82
C GLY A 8 -13.40 -8.05 29.08
N ASP A 9 -12.40 -7.27 28.71
CA ASP A 9 -12.51 -6.23 27.70
C ASP A 9 -13.02 -6.88 26.40
N ASP A 10 -14.34 -6.98 26.26
CA ASP A 10 -14.99 -7.20 24.97
C ASP A 10 -14.88 -5.87 24.21
N VAL A 11 -13.65 -5.58 23.76
CA VAL A 11 -13.43 -4.62 22.70
C VAL A 11 -14.26 -5.16 21.55
N PRO A 12 -15.31 -4.43 21.10
CA PRO A 12 -15.99 -4.81 19.89
C PRO A 12 -14.90 -4.86 18.84
N LYS A 13 -14.61 -6.06 18.34
CA LYS A 13 -13.81 -6.25 17.14
C LYS A 13 -14.66 -5.62 16.05
N LEU A 14 -14.52 -4.30 15.93
CA LEU A 14 -15.08 -3.51 14.84
C LEU A 14 -14.80 -4.35 13.60
N PRO A 15 -15.80 -4.64 12.76
CA PRO A 15 -15.48 -5.10 11.43
C PRO A 15 -14.60 -3.99 10.88
N GLY A 16 -13.29 -4.24 10.84
CA GLY A 16 -12.37 -3.44 10.05
C GLY A 16 -13.05 -3.33 8.70
N PRO A 17 -13.02 -2.13 8.07
CA PRO A 17 -13.75 -1.94 6.83
C PRO A 17 -13.45 -3.15 5.95
N SER A 18 -14.50 -3.70 5.34
CA SER A 18 -14.36 -4.68 4.27
C SER A 18 -13.60 -3.96 3.16
N ILE A 19 -12.31 -3.82 3.39
CA ILE A 19 -11.34 -3.18 2.55
C ILE A 19 -11.17 -4.23 1.48
N ASP A 20 -11.80 -3.98 0.35
CA ASP A 20 -11.22 -4.45 -0.90
C ASP A 20 -9.75 -3.99 -0.86
N ASP A 21 -8.83 -4.87 -0.44
CA ASP A 21 -7.39 -4.58 -0.28
C ASP A 21 -6.74 -4.09 -1.59
N ASP A 22 -7.47 -4.21 -2.70
CA ASP A 22 -7.18 -3.63 -4.01
C ASP A 22 -7.45 -2.11 -4.13
N GLU A 23 -8.10 -1.48 -3.14
CA GLU A 23 -8.46 -0.06 -3.18
C GLU A 23 -7.49 0.86 -2.43
N TYR A 24 -6.50 0.34 -1.69
CA TYR A 24 -5.58 1.17 -0.90
C TYR A 24 -4.13 1.01 -1.30
N CYS A 25 -3.42 2.13 -1.30
CA CYS A 25 -2.00 2.13 -1.64
C CYS A 25 -1.20 1.65 -0.43
N PRO A 26 -0.35 0.61 -0.56
CA PRO A 26 0.41 0.08 0.58
C PRO A 26 1.52 1.02 1.09
N ILE A 27 1.75 2.15 0.41
CA ILE A 27 2.73 3.17 0.81
C ILE A 27 2.09 4.26 1.67
N CYS A 28 0.95 4.82 1.25
CA CYS A 28 0.30 5.93 1.93
C CYS A 28 -0.97 5.53 2.70
N LEU A 29 -1.45 4.29 2.53
CA LEU A 29 -2.67 3.75 3.12
C LEU A 29 -3.91 4.60 2.82
N MET A 30 -3.90 5.31 1.68
CA MET A 30 -5.04 6.07 1.17
C MET A 30 -5.60 5.38 -0.08
N ASP A 31 -6.85 5.71 -0.43
CA ASP A 31 -7.51 5.23 -1.62
C ASP A 31 -6.62 5.40 -2.87
N THR A 32 -6.43 4.32 -3.62
CA THR A 32 -5.72 4.32 -4.90
C THR A 32 -6.60 4.97 -5.96
N LEU A 33 -6.62 6.30 -5.96
CA LEU A 33 -7.04 7.07 -7.11
C LEU A 33 -5.99 6.86 -8.20
N ASP A 34 -6.37 6.16 -9.27
CA ASP A 34 -5.48 5.76 -10.38
C ASP A 34 -4.40 4.75 -9.91
N PRO A 35 -4.78 3.48 -9.62
CA PRO A 35 -3.82 2.45 -9.27
C PRO A 35 -2.90 2.20 -10.45
N VAL A 36 -1.60 2.27 -10.16
CA VAL A 36 -0.54 1.99 -11.12
C VAL A 36 0.12 0.69 -10.73
N THR A 37 -0.07 -0.33 -11.56
CA THR A 37 0.57 -1.64 -11.39
C THR A 37 1.92 -1.63 -12.09
N VAL A 38 2.96 -1.96 -11.34
CA VAL A 38 4.32 -2.15 -11.88
C VAL A 38 4.49 -3.57 -12.40
N GLU A 39 5.54 -3.80 -13.20
CA GLU A 39 5.86 -5.09 -13.83
C GLU A 39 5.96 -6.30 -12.87
N CYS A 40 6.20 -6.06 -11.58
CA CYS A 40 6.20 -7.12 -10.57
C CYS A 40 4.80 -7.48 -10.02
N GLY A 41 3.73 -6.89 -10.57
CA GLY A 41 2.34 -7.17 -10.21
C GLY A 41 1.81 -6.43 -8.99
N HIS A 42 2.59 -5.54 -8.37
CA HIS A 42 2.13 -4.73 -7.24
C HIS A 42 1.55 -3.39 -7.70
N SER A 43 0.47 -2.95 -7.06
CA SER A 43 -0.22 -1.70 -7.38
C SER A 43 0.04 -0.63 -6.33
N PHE A 44 0.22 0.61 -6.79
CA PHE A 44 0.46 1.77 -5.93
C PHE A 44 -0.31 2.98 -6.44
N CYS A 45 -0.49 3.99 -5.58
CA CYS A 45 -0.99 5.29 -6.02
C CYS A 45 0.02 5.97 -6.96
N PHE A 46 -0.45 6.65 -8.02
CA PHE A 46 0.44 7.36 -8.97
C PHE A 46 1.41 8.30 -8.25
N GLU A 47 0.93 9.06 -7.25
CA GLU A 47 1.77 10.00 -6.51
C GLU A 47 2.88 9.29 -5.72
N CYS A 48 2.55 8.16 -5.12
CA CYS A 48 3.47 7.33 -4.34
C CYS A 48 4.56 6.76 -5.23
N LEU A 49 4.16 6.25 -6.40
CA LEU A 49 5.08 5.73 -7.40
C LEU A 49 5.97 6.84 -7.96
N SER A 50 5.39 7.98 -8.33
CA SER A 50 6.14 9.16 -8.81
C SER A 50 7.20 9.63 -7.80
N ARG A 51 6.90 9.61 -6.50
CA ARG A 51 7.88 9.90 -5.44
C ARG A 51 9.04 8.90 -5.42
N VAL A 52 8.78 7.60 -5.64
CA VAL A 52 9.84 6.58 -5.75
C VAL A 52 10.78 6.89 -6.92
N PHE A 53 10.24 7.30 -8.06
CA PHE A 53 11.02 7.67 -9.24
C PHE A 53 11.69 9.05 -9.15
N SER A 54 11.14 9.96 -8.34
CA SER A 54 11.63 11.33 -8.15
C SER A 54 12.66 11.49 -7.02
N GLN A 55 13.00 10.41 -6.29
CA GLN A 55 13.97 10.54 -5.19
C GLN A 55 15.35 11.00 -5.70
N PRO A 56 16.00 11.97 -5.01
CA PRO A 56 17.24 12.58 -5.46
C PRO A 56 18.35 11.55 -5.58
N VAL A 57 19.14 11.67 -6.66
CA VAL A 57 20.22 10.76 -7.06
C VAL A 57 21.23 10.51 -5.93
N PHE A 58 21.40 11.46 -5.01
CA PHE A 58 22.28 11.36 -3.85
C PHE A 58 21.89 10.28 -2.82
N ARG A 59 20.63 9.83 -2.78
CA ARG A 59 20.20 8.72 -1.91
C ARG A 59 20.13 7.38 -2.62
N TRP A 60 20.10 7.38 -3.96
CA TRP A 60 19.86 6.19 -4.76
C TRP A 60 20.44 6.38 -6.18
N THR A 61 21.62 5.82 -6.42
CA THR A 61 22.30 5.76 -7.74
C THR A 61 22.05 4.43 -8.47
N GLY A 62 20.96 3.75 -8.15
CA GLY A 62 20.64 2.41 -8.67
C GLY A 62 19.28 2.33 -9.37
N PRO A 63 19.00 1.21 -10.06
CA PRO A 63 17.70 0.97 -10.69
C PRO A 63 16.58 1.06 -9.65
N ARG A 64 15.45 1.68 -10.02
CA ARG A 64 14.32 1.81 -9.10
C ARG A 64 13.79 0.42 -8.74
N LYS A 65 13.41 0.23 -7.47
CA LYS A 65 12.94 -1.05 -6.96
C LYS A 65 11.56 -0.92 -6.37
N CYS A 66 10.74 -1.95 -6.55
CA CYS A 66 9.44 -2.07 -5.91
C CYS A 66 9.61 -2.04 -4.36
N PRO A 67 8.86 -1.19 -3.64
CA PRO A 67 8.91 -1.14 -2.17
C PRO A 67 8.47 -2.43 -1.47
N LEU A 68 7.66 -3.26 -2.12
CA LEU A 68 7.12 -4.50 -1.56
C LEU A 68 8.04 -5.70 -1.78
N CYS A 69 8.45 -5.94 -3.02
CA CYS A 69 9.22 -7.15 -3.39
C CYS A 69 10.67 -6.88 -3.82
N ARG A 70 11.08 -5.62 -3.93
CA ARG A 70 12.42 -5.19 -4.37
C ARG A 70 12.84 -5.61 -5.78
N CYS A 71 11.91 -6.14 -6.59
CA CYS A 71 12.14 -6.28 -8.03
C CYS A 71 12.48 -4.93 -8.65
N VAL A 72 13.31 -4.94 -9.69
CA VAL A 72 13.56 -3.73 -10.49
C VAL A 72 12.25 -3.34 -11.16
N ILE A 73 11.96 -2.04 -11.15
CA ILE A 73 10.78 -1.46 -11.78
C ILE A 73 11.19 -0.31 -12.71
N SER A 74 10.56 -0.26 -13.86
CA SER A 74 10.76 0.74 -14.91
C SER A 74 9.50 1.60 -15.02
N MET A 75 9.64 2.91 -15.24
CA MET A 75 8.48 3.81 -15.24
C MET A 75 7.62 3.63 -16.49
N ASP A 76 8.24 3.19 -17.58
CA ASP A 76 7.63 2.80 -18.86
C ASP A 76 6.75 1.55 -18.77
N ALA A 77 6.99 0.66 -17.80
CA ALA A 77 6.24 -0.59 -17.63
C ALA A 77 5.01 -0.46 -16.70
N THR A 78 4.55 0.76 -16.46
CA THR A 78 3.44 1.04 -15.55
C THR A 78 2.09 0.94 -16.27
N VAL A 79 1.22 0.04 -15.79
CA VAL A 79 -0.14 -0.12 -16.33
C VAL A 79 -1.13 0.56 -15.39
N LYS A 80 -1.92 1.48 -15.94
CA LYS A 80 -3.07 2.06 -15.24
C LYS A 80 -4.26 1.12 -15.42
N ILE A 81 -4.77 0.59 -14.31
CA ILE A 81 -5.97 -0.25 -14.36
C ILE A 81 -7.19 0.69 -14.23
N PRO A 82 -8.01 0.87 -15.28
CA PRO A 82 -9.26 1.61 -15.15
C PRO A 82 -10.22 0.82 -14.25
N LYS A 83 -10.80 1.47 -13.25
CA LYS A 83 -11.87 0.89 -12.41
C LYS A 83 -13.08 0.59 -13.32
N PRO A 84 -13.68 -0.61 -13.27
CA PRO A 84 -14.88 -0.94 -14.04
C PRO A 84 -16.10 -0.14 -13.62
#